data_AF-A0A392SZ59-F1
#
_entry.id   AF-A0A392SZ59-F1
#
_cell.length_a   1.000
_cell.length_b   1.000
_cell.length_c   1.000
_cell.angle_alpha   90.00
_cell.angle_beta   90.00
_cell.angle_gamma   90.00
#
_symmetry.space_group_name_H-M   'P 1'
#
loop_
_entity.id
_entity.type
_entity.pdbx_description
1 polymer ?
#
loop_
_entity_poly.entity_id
_entity_poly.type
_entity_poly.pdbx_seq_one_letter_code
_entity_poly.pdbx_strand_id
1 'polypeptide(L)' 'MNYTMEKTLSRNGGVTSCKIEVIADGVVHQYEYKGSTDKKTATRLACKGVLSSLRLKETQDK' A
#
# COMPACT_ATOMS: atom_id res chain seq x y z
N MET A 1 7.12 -17.81 -2.59
CA MET A 1 5.96 -16.91 -2.66
C MET A 1 6.32 -15.82 -3.66
N ASN A 2 5.69 -15.84 -4.83
CA ASN A 2 6.00 -14.88 -5.90
C ASN A 2 5.03 -13.71 -5.77
N TYR A 3 5.56 -12.54 -5.46
CA TYR A 3 4.78 -11.30 -5.49
C TYR A 3 5.55 -10.24 -6.28
N THR A 4 4.82 -9.35 -6.93
CA THR A 4 5.36 -8.10 -7.46
C THR A 4 4.84 -6.95 -6.63
N MET A 5 5.67 -5.92 -6.46
CA MET A 5 5.32 -4.72 -5.73
C MET A 5 5.76 -3.50 -6.51
N GLU A 6 4.82 -2.57 -6.73
CA GLU A 6 5.09 -1.26 -7.29
C GLU A 6 4.80 -0.17 -6.26
N LYS A 7 5.65 0.87 -6.28
CA LYS A 7 5.53 2.03 -5.41
C LYS A 7 5.57 3.30 -6.24
N THR A 8 4.53 4.11 -6.11
CA THR A 8 4.47 5.46 -6.67
C THR A 8 4.44 6.47 -5.53
N LEU A 9 5.38 7.42 -5.55
CA LEU A 9 5.53 8.41 -4.48
C LEU A 9 5.64 9.81 -5.08
N SER A 10 4.77 10.71 -4.64
CA SER A 10 4.78 12.10 -5.06
C SER A 10 4.61 13.03 -3.86
N ARG A 11 5.08 14.27 -4.01
CA ARG A 11 4.82 15.34 -3.03
C ARG A 11 4.60 16.63 -3.79
N ASN A 12 3.43 17.24 -3.62
CA ASN A 12 3.06 18.49 -4.26
C ASN A 12 2.33 19.40 -3.27
N GLY A 13 2.69 20.68 -3.21
CA GLY A 13 2.02 21.66 -2.34
C GLY A 13 1.98 21.26 -0.86
N GLY A 14 3.02 20.62 -0.34
CA GLY A 14 3.07 20.12 1.04
C GLY A 14 2.34 18.79 1.29
N VAL A 15 1.50 18.34 0.38
CA VAL A 15 0.79 17.05 0.45
C VAL A 15 1.65 15.95 -0.17
N THR A 16 1.82 14.85 0.56
CA THR A 16 2.48 13.63 0.08
C THR A 16 1.44 12.61 -0.31
N SER A 17 1.57 12.04 -1.51
CA SER A 17 0.82 10.85 -1.94
C SER A 17 1.78 9.68 -2.09
N CYS A 18 1.39 8.51 -1.58
CA CYS A 18 2.09 7.25 -1.78
C CYS A 18 1.08 6.16 -2.13
N LYS A 19 1.15 5.65 -3.36
CA LYS A 19 0.43 4.44 -3.79
C LYS A 19 1.37 3.24 -3.69
N ILE A 20 0.86 2.16 -3.10
CA ILE A 20 1.50 0.84 -3.11
C ILE A 20 0.54 -0.12 -3.78
N GLU A 21 1.06 -0.90 -4.71
CA GLU A 21 0.34 -1.96 -5.40
C GLU A 21 1.14 -3.26 -5.26
N VAL A 22 0.50 -4.32 -4.81
CA VAL A 22 1.10 -5.65 -4.61
C VAL A 22 0.26 -6.67 -5.35
N ILE A 23 0.87 -7.45 -6.22
CA ILE A 23 0.23 -8.60 -6.87
C ILE A 23 0.76 -9.85 -6.18
N ALA A 24 -0.10 -10.56 -5.47
CA ALA A 24 0.22 -11.80 -4.77
C ALA A 24 -0.82 -12.87 -5.13
N ASP A 25 -0.36 -14.05 -5.53
CA ASP A 25 -1.21 -15.19 -5.89
C ASP A 25 -2.31 -14.84 -6.92
N GLY A 26 -1.96 -13.99 -7.88
CA GLY A 26 -2.87 -13.52 -8.94
C GLY A 26 -3.86 -12.43 -8.51
N VAL A 27 -3.80 -11.95 -7.26
CA VAL A 27 -4.69 -10.88 -6.80
C VAL A 27 -3.95 -9.58 -6.51
N VAL A 28 -4.54 -8.47 -6.96
CA VAL A 28 -4.04 -7.12 -6.77
C VAL A 28 -4.53 -6.57 -5.42
N HIS A 29 -3.58 -6.15 -4.59
CA HIS A 29 -3.78 -5.45 -3.34
C HIS A 29 -3.18 -4.06 -3.47
N GLN A 30 -4.02 -3.03 -3.45
CA GLN A 30 -3.57 -1.65 -3.59
C GLN A 30 -4.06 -0.77 -2.45
N TYR A 31 -3.25 0.21 -2.10
CA TYR A 31 -3.63 1.27 -1.18
C TYR A 31 -2.89 2.56 -1.52
N GLU A 32 -3.61 3.69 -1.49
CA GLU A 32 -3.02 5.01 -1.62
C GLU A 32 -3.20 5.79 -0.31
N TYR A 33 -2.08 6.24 0.26
CA TYR A 33 -2.09 7.26 1.29
C TYR A 33 -1.93 8.64 0.65
N LYS A 34 -2.74 9.62 1.08
CA LYS A 34 -2.61 11.02 0.69
C LYS A 34 -2.78 11.92 1.92
N GLY A 35 -1.78 12.73 2.25
CA GLY A 35 -1.85 13.61 3.41
C GLY A 35 -0.59 14.42 3.68
N SER A 36 -0.65 15.25 4.71
CA SER A 36 0.44 16.14 5.12
C SER A 36 1.42 15.41 6.05
N THR A 37 2.19 14.47 5.49
CA THR A 37 3.29 13.79 6.20
C THR A 37 4.53 13.74 5.34
N ASP A 38 5.66 13.37 5.93
CA ASP A 38 6.85 13.06 5.16
C ASP A 38 6.67 11.79 4.31
N LYS A 39 7.57 11.61 3.35
CA LYS A 39 7.58 10.49 2.39
C LYS A 39 7.71 9.12 3.05
N LYS A 40 8.45 9.02 4.16
CA LYS A 40 8.67 7.75 4.89
C LYS A 40 7.41 7.36 5.64
N THR A 41 6.78 8.30 6.34
CA THR A 41 5.49 8.07 7.00
C THR A 41 4.38 7.72 6.01
N ALA A 42 4.29 8.44 4.89
CA ALA A 42 3.33 8.13 3.83
C ALA A 42 3.49 6.71 3.28
N THR A 43 4.74 6.28 3.02
CA THR A 43 5.04 4.92 2.57
C THR A 43 4.61 3.88 3.62
N ARG A 44 4.92 4.11 4.90
CA ARG A 44 4.56 3.19 5.99
C ARG A 44 3.05 3.03 6.12
N LEU A 45 2.30 4.13 6.02
CA LEU A 45 0.83 4.10 6.06
C LEU A 45 0.25 3.37 4.85
N ALA A 46 0.82 3.58 3.67
CA ALA A 46 0.37 2.88 2.47
C ALA A 46 0.62 1.37 2.53
N CYS A 47 1.82 0.94 2.96
CA CYS A 47 2.11 -0.47 3.19
C CYS A 47 1.20 -1.09 4.27
N LYS A 48 0.88 -0.34 5.34
CA LYS A 48 -0.05 -0.80 6.37
C LYS A 48 -1.44 -1.09 5.79
N GLY A 49 -1.92 -0.22 4.89
CA GLY A 49 -3.20 -0.43 4.19
C GLY A 49 -3.22 -1.71 3.35
N VAL A 50 -2.15 -1.97 2.59
CA VAL A 50 -1.99 -3.21 1.82
C VAL A 50 -1.94 -4.45 2.73
N LEU A 51 -1.17 -4.41 3.82
CA LEU A 51 -1.07 -5.51 4.77
C LEU A 51 -2.42 -5.81 5.45
N SER A 52 -3.21 -4.78 5.77
CA SER A 52 -4.56 -4.96 6.28
C SER A 52 -5.47 -5.66 5.28
N SER A 53 -5.36 -5.33 3.99
CA SER A 53 -6.11 -6.01 2.92
C SER A 53 -5.70 -7.49 2.76
N LEU A 54 -4.41 -7.80 2.88
CA LEU A 54 -3.91 -9.17 2.81
C LEU A 54 -4.41 -10.02 3.99
N ARG A 55 -4.37 -9.50 5.21
CA ARG A 55 -4.83 -10.20 6.42
C ARG A 55 -6.32 -10.54 6.42
N LEU A 56 -7.15 -9.68 5.81
CA LEU A 56 -8.58 -9.94 5.72
C LEU A 56 -8.90 -11.20 4.89
N LYS A 57 -8.05 -11.54 3.90
CA LYS A 57 -8.22 -12.78 3.13
C LYS A 57 -7.85 -14.03 3.89
N GLU A 58 -6.77 -14.00 4.67
CA GLU A 58 -6.36 -15.17 5.49
C GLU A 58 -7.42 -15.58 6.52
N THR A 59 -8.33 -14.67 6.88
CA THR A 59 -9.41 -14.95 7.85
C THR A 59 -10.68 -15.50 7.19
N GLN A 60 -10.83 -15.37 5.87
CA GLN A 60 -12.00 -15.89 5.13
C GLN A 60 -11.78 -17.30 4.56
N ASP A 61 -10.54 -17.77 4.52
CA ASP A 61 -10.14 -19.09 4.00
C ASP A 61 -10.01 -20.15 5.12
N LYS A 62 -10.71 -19.96 6.25
CA LYS A 62 -10.60 -20.82 7.45
C LYS A 62 -11.93 -21.40 7.90
#